data_AF-A0ABD5RY00-F1
#
_entry.id   AF-A0ABD5RY00-F1
#
_cell.length_a   1.000
_cell.length_b   1.000
_cell.length_c   1.000
_cell.angle_alpha   90.00
_cell.angle_beta   90.00
_cell.angle_gamma   90.00
#
_symmetry.space_group_name_H-M   'P 1'
#
loop_
_entity.id
_entity.type
_entity.pdbx_description
1 polymer ?
#
loop_
_entity_poly.entity_id
_entity_poly.type
_entity_poly.pdbx_seq_one_letter_code
_entity_poly.pdbx_strand_id
1 'polypeptide(L)' 'LDEIRGVADEHDATPVQVSLAWLLERDVVDAPIVGPRSVDHLHENLGALDVSLSEERMERITSPKTPRWPAEGKD' A
#
# COMPACT_ATOMS: atom_id res chain seq x y z
N LEU A 1 -2.57 -6.50 6.70
CA LEU A 1 -3.33 -5.55 5.86
C LEU A 1 -3.92 -4.41 6.69
N ASP A 2 -4.16 -4.62 7.98
CA ASP A 2 -4.79 -3.64 8.87
C ASP A 2 -4.03 -2.31 8.94
N GLU A 3 -2.69 -2.33 9.06
CA GLU A 3 -1.91 -1.08 9.03
C GLU A 3 -2.05 -0.31 7.72
N ILE A 4 -2.04 -1.01 6.58
CA ILE A 4 -2.21 -0.37 5.27
C ILE A 4 -3.59 0.29 5.18
N ARG A 5 -4.64 -0.39 5.67
CA ARG A 5 -6.00 0.15 5.70
C ARG A 5 -6.10 1.35 6.65
N GLY A 6 -5.56 1.24 7.86
CA GLY A 6 -5.56 2.34 8.82
C GLY A 6 -4.82 3.57 8.30
N VAL A 7 -3.66 3.39 7.68
CA VAL A 7 -2.92 4.49 7.05
C VAL A 7 -3.68 5.07 5.84
N ALA A 8 -4.39 4.24 5.08
CA ALA A 8 -5.22 4.70 3.97
C ALA A 8 -6.37 5.58 4.45
N ASP A 9 -7.06 5.17 5.52
CA ASP A 9 -8.13 5.94 6.16
C ASP A 9 -7.60 7.28 6.71
N GLU A 10 -6.39 7.30 7.29
CA GLU A 10 -5.74 8.53 7.77
C GLU A 10 -5.36 9.53 6.66
N HIS A 11 -5.22 9.05 5.42
CA HIS A 11 -4.76 9.82 4.26
C HIS A 11 -5.85 10.13 3.24
N ASP A 12 -7.11 9.75 3.52
CA ASP A 12 -8.21 9.77 2.53
C ASP A 12 -7.80 9.08 1.20
N ALA A 13 -7.02 8.00 1.32
CA ALA A 13 -6.43 7.26 0.21
C ALA A 13 -6.96 5.84 0.16
N THR A 14 -6.68 5.12 -0.92
CA THR A 14 -7.04 3.71 -1.03
C THR A 14 -5.89 2.80 -0.56
N PRO A 15 -6.16 1.55 -0.11
CA PRO A 15 -5.10 0.64 0.30
C PRO A 15 -4.06 0.36 -0.79
N VAL A 16 -4.46 0.38 -2.07
CA VAL A 16 -3.53 0.21 -3.19
C VAL A 16 -2.62 1.42 -3.34
N GLN A 17 -3.13 2.64 -3.15
CA GLN A 17 -2.34 3.87 -3.19
C GLN A 17 -1.27 3.88 -2.10
N VAL A 18 -1.64 3.54 -0.85
CA VAL A 18 -0.68 3.44 0.26
C VAL A 18 0.37 2.36 0.02
N SER A 19 -0.03 1.21 -0.54
CA SER A 19 0.89 0.11 -0.83
C SER A 19 1.91 0.49 -1.90
N LEU A 20 1.47 1.18 -2.95
CA LEU A 20 2.34 1.64 -4.04
C LEU A 20 3.24 2.80 -3.60
N ALA A 21 2.72 3.74 -2.80
CA ALA A 21 3.51 4.82 -2.21
C ALA A 21 4.63 4.25 -1.33
N TRP A 22 4.32 3.29 -0.46
CA TRP A 22 5.33 2.59 0.33
C TRP A 22 6.42 1.94 -0.54
N LEU A 23 6.03 1.36 -1.68
CA LEU A 23 6.96 0.68 -2.58
C LEU A 23 7.86 1.67 -3.34
N LEU A 24 7.31 2.84 -3.72
CA LEU A 24 8.05 3.94 -4.36
C LEU A 24 9.10 4.57 -3.45
N GLU A 25 8.88 4.55 -2.13
CA GLU A 25 9.81 5.09 -1.12
C GLU A 25 10.97 4.11 -0.78
N ARG A 26 11.09 2.98 -1.49
CA ARG A 26 12.16 2.00 -1.24
C ARG A 26 13.35 2.30 -2.14
N ASP A 27 14.52 2.54 -1.54
CA ASP A 27 15.77 2.82 -2.28
C ASP A 27 16.12 1.80 -3.38
N VAL A 28 15.69 0.55 -3.22
CA VAL A 28 15.96 -0.55 -4.17
C VAL A 28 14.93 -0.66 -5.29
N VAL A 29 13.94 0.24 -5.34
CA VAL A 29 12.84 0.22 -6.29
C VAL A 29 12.88 1.47 -7.16
N ASP A 30 13.24 1.31 -8.43
CA ASP A 30 13.15 2.40 -9.40
C ASP A 30 11.70 2.71 -9.80
N ALA A 31 10.88 1.68 -10.04
CA ALA A 31 9.47 1.83 -10.39
C ALA A 31 8.65 0.54 -10.15
N PRO A 32 7.47 0.62 -9.52
CA PRO A 32 6.51 -0.47 -9.46
C PRO A 32 5.93 -0.82 -10.84
N ILE A 33 5.82 -2.11 -11.15
CA ILE A 33 5.07 -2.59 -12.32
C ILE A 33 3.65 -2.92 -11.87
N VAL A 34 2.66 -2.21 -12.41
CA VAL A 34 1.24 -2.42 -12.11
C VAL A 34 0.48 -2.99 -13.30
N GLY A 35 -0.49 -3.87 -13.04
CA GLY A 35 -1.34 -4.50 -14.05
C GLY A 35 -2.84 -4.26 -13.82
N PRO A 36 -3.33 -3.00 -13.95
CA PRO A 36 -4.75 -2.70 -13.78
C PRO A 36 -5.60 -3.37 -14.87
N ARG A 37 -6.82 -3.80 -14.50
CA ARG A 37 -7.79 -4.43 -15.43
C ARG A 37 -8.78 -3.45 -16.05
N SER A 38 -8.77 -2.20 -15.58
CA SER A 38 -9.62 -1.12 -16.06
C SER A 38 -8.85 0.20 -15.99
N VAL A 39 -9.34 1.22 -16.69
CA VAL A 39 -8.79 2.57 -16.60
C VAL A 39 -8.99 3.16 -15.22
N ASP A 40 -10.10 2.87 -14.55
CA ASP A 40 -10.35 3.34 -13.18
C ASP A 40 -9.32 2.79 -12.20
N HIS A 41 -8.95 1.50 -12.30
CA HIS A 41 -7.87 0.93 -11.49
C HIS A 41 -6.51 1.58 -11.82
N LEU A 42 -6.27 1.94 -13.08
CA LEU A 42 -5.06 2.67 -13.45
C LEU A 42 -5.04 4.04 -12.75
N HIS A 43 -6.12 4.80 -12.81
CA HIS A 43 -6.22 6.11 -12.15
C HIS A 43 -6.10 5.99 -10.63
N GLU A 44 -6.73 4.97 -10.02
CA GLU A 44 -6.59 4.68 -8.60
C GLU A 44 -5.11 4.43 -8.24
N ASN A 45 -4.41 3.57 -8.99
CA ASN A 45 -2.99 3.29 -8.79
C ASN A 45 -2.12 4.56 -8.95
N LEU A 46 -2.41 5.41 -9.92
CA LEU A 46 -1.66 6.64 -10.18
C LEU A 46 -1.77 7.64 -9.02
N GLY A 47 -2.90 7.65 -8.30
CA GLY A 47 -3.05 8.48 -7.09
C GLY A 47 -2.07 8.13 -5.96
N ALA A 48 -1.34 7.01 -6.06
CA ALA A 48 -0.25 6.71 -5.13
C ALA A 48 0.87 7.76 -5.16
N LEU A 49 1.05 8.46 -6.29
CA LEU A 49 2.06 9.50 -6.46
C LEU A 49 1.78 10.75 -5.61
N ASP A 50 0.54 10.94 -5.17
CA ASP A 50 0.12 12.06 -4.31
C ASP A 50 0.16 11.70 -2.81
N VAL A 51 0.49 10.45 -2.47
CA VAL A 51 0.55 9.97 -1.08
C VAL A 51 1.99 10.05 -0.56
N SER A 52 2.24 10.97 0.37
CA SER A 52 3.50 11.04 1.11
C SER A 52 3.35 10.41 2.49
N LEU A 53 4.17 9.39 2.78
CA LEU A 53 4.13 8.67 4.06
C LEU A 53 5.19 9.23 5.02
N SER A 54 4.81 9.50 6.26
CA SER A 54 5.78 9.85 7.31
C SER A 54 6.63 8.64 7.68
N GLU A 55 7.79 8.88 8.30
CA GLU A 55 8.66 7.80 8.82
C GLU A 55 7.89 6.86 9.76
N GLU A 56 7.04 7.40 10.63
CA GLU A 56 6.20 6.62 11.55
C GLU A 56 5.25 5.68 10.78
N ARG A 57 4.58 6.19 9.73
CA ARG A 57 3.66 5.39 8.92
C ARG A 57 4.41 4.33 8.11
N MET A 58 5.58 4.68 7.57
CA MET A 58 6.48 3.74 6.90
C MET A 58 6.91 2.61 7.83
N GLU A 59 7.24 2.91 9.09
CA GLU A 59 7.62 1.92 10.08
C GLU A 59 6.45 1.00 10.44
N ARG A 60 5.24 1.55 10.63
CA ARG A 60 4.01 0.76 10.89
C ARG A 60 3.73 -0.26 9.79
N ILE A 61 3.87 0.14 8.53
CA ILE A 61 3.66 -0.70 7.35
C ILE A 61 4.76 -1.76 7.22
N THR A 62 6.02 -1.38 7.45
CA THR A 62 7.20 -2.24 7.25
C THR A 62 7.42 -3.24 8.39
N SER A 63 6.92 -2.93 9.59
CA SER A 63 7.14 -3.73 10.79
C SER A 63 6.76 -5.20 10.57
N PRO A 64 7.61 -6.16 11.00
CA PRO A 64 7.35 -7.58 10.84
C PRO A 64 5.95 -7.95 11.33
N LYS A 65 5.19 -8.63 10.49
CA LYS A 65 3.87 -9.15 10.84
C LYS A 65 3.98 -10.67 10.97
N THR A 66 3.42 -11.23 12.04
CA THR A 66 3.31 -12.68 12.19
C THR A 66 2.34 -13.20 11.14
N PRO A 67 2.79 -14.05 10.19
CA PRO A 67 1.87 -14.64 9.23
C PRO A 67 0.87 -15.51 9.98
N ARG A 68 -0.43 -15.30 9.74
CA ARG A 68 -1.48 -16.21 10.20
C ARG A 68 -1.84 -17.15 9.05
N TRP A 69 -1.66 -18.45 9.28
CA TRP A 69 -2.06 -19.51 8.35
C TRP A 69 -2.94 -20.55 9.06
N PRO A 70 -4.08 -20.98 8.48
CA PRO A 70 -4.70 -20.40 7.28
C PRO A 70 -5.11 -18.94 7.54
N ALA A 71 -5.19 -18.14 6.48
CA ALA A 71 -5.71 -16.80 6.63
C ALA A 71 -7.18 -16.88 7.07
N GLU A 72 -7.57 -16.14 8.10
CA GLU A 72 -8.97 -16.08 8.55
C GLU A 72 -9.88 -15.73 7.36
N GLY A 73 -10.90 -16.56 7.10
CA GLY A 73 -11.83 -16.39 5.99
C GLY A 73 -11.34 -16.89 4.61
N LYS A 74 -10.22 -17.61 4.55
CA LYS A 74 -9.83 -18.40 3.37
C LYS A 74 -9.96 -19.89 3.67
N ASP A 75 -11.17 -20.41 3.45
CA ASP A 75 -11.41 -21.83 3.16
C ASP A 75 -11.28 -22.09 1.65
#